data_AF-A0A916R753-F1
#
_entry.id   AF-A0A916R753-F1
#
_cell.length_a   1.000
_cell.length_b   1.000
_cell.length_c   1.000
_cell.angle_alpha   90.00
_cell.angle_beta   90.00
_cell.angle_gamma   90.00
#
_symmetry.space_group_name_H-M   'P 1'
#
loop_
_entity.id
_entity.type
_entity.pdbx_description
1 polymer ?
#
loop_
_entity_poly.entity_id
_entity_poly.type
_entity_poly.pdbx_seq_one_letter_code
_entity_poly.pdbx_strand_id
1 'polypeptide(L)'
;MMARFKRIVEKHLAGGKPTKPLLDVNCHHNYAEKEVHFGEEVYVTRKGAVRAQEEDYGIIPGSMGAKSFIVKGKGNHESYCSCSHGAGRIMSRTQAKNVFLLMI
;
A
#
# COMPACT_ATOMS: atom_id res chain seq x y z
N MET A 1 -5.91 -13.87 -4.73
CA MET A 1 -6.65 -12.72 -5.30
C MET A 1 -6.16 -12.37 -6.70
N MET A 2 -4.86 -12.06 -6.88
CA MET A 2 -4.28 -11.63 -8.17
C MET A 2 -4.54 -12.58 -9.34
N ALA A 3 -4.47 -13.91 -9.15
CA ALA A 3 -4.78 -14.87 -10.21
C ALA A 3 -6.22 -14.71 -10.74
N ARG A 4 -7.20 -14.41 -9.87
CA ARG A 4 -8.59 -14.17 -10.28
C ARG A 4 -8.72 -12.83 -11.02
N PHE A 5 -8.07 -11.77 -10.52
CA PHE A 5 -8.03 -10.47 -11.19
C PHE A 5 -7.46 -10.59 -12.60
N LYS A 6 -6.28 -11.21 -12.73
CA LYS A 6 -5.60 -11.45 -14.01
C LYS A 6 -6.50 -12.20 -14.99
N ARG A 7 -7.13 -13.30 -14.56
CA ARG A 7 -8.08 -14.06 -15.39
C ARG A 7 -9.23 -13.19 -15.92
N ILE A 8 -9.78 -12.30 -15.11
CA ILE A 8 -10.88 -11.41 -15.52
C ILE A 8 -10.38 -10.37 -16.52
N VAL A 9 -9.25 -9.73 -16.27
CA VAL A 9 -8.63 -8.76 -17.18
C VAL A 9 -8.32 -9.42 -18.53
N GLU A 10 -7.70 -10.59 -18.51
CA GLU A 10 -7.33 -11.31 -19.73
C GLU A 10 -8.57 -11.69 -20.54
N LYS A 11 -9.60 -12.24 -19.89
CA LYS A 11 -10.85 -12.64 -20.55
C LYS A 11 -11.60 -11.46 -21.15
N HIS A 12 -11.71 -10.35 -20.42
CA HIS A 12 -12.65 -9.28 -20.77
C HIS A 12 -12.01 -8.03 -21.38
N LEU A 13 -10.72 -7.78 -21.13
CA LEU A 13 -10.03 -6.56 -21.58
C LEU A 13 -8.87 -6.85 -22.55
N ALA A 14 -8.22 -8.02 -22.44
CA ALA A 14 -7.09 -8.38 -23.30
C ALA A 14 -7.45 -9.36 -24.43
N GLY A 15 -8.74 -9.63 -24.67
CA GLY A 15 -9.19 -10.55 -25.72
C GLY A 15 -8.73 -11.99 -25.53
N GLY A 16 -8.59 -12.45 -24.28
CA GLY A 16 -8.10 -13.77 -23.91
C GLY A 16 -6.58 -13.92 -23.90
N LYS A 17 -5.82 -12.87 -24.21
CA LYS A 17 -4.36 -12.93 -24.26
C LYS A 17 -3.75 -12.74 -22.86
N PRO A 18 -2.60 -13.39 -22.58
CA PRO A 18 -1.88 -13.17 -21.33
C PRO A 18 -1.45 -11.72 -21.14
N THR A 19 -1.52 -11.24 -19.91
CA THR A 19 -1.07 -9.90 -19.52
C THR A 19 0.18 -9.96 -18.64
N LYS A 20 1.04 -8.97 -18.79
CA LYS A 20 2.25 -8.78 -17.96
C LYS A 20 2.30 -7.33 -17.48
N PRO A 21 2.36 -7.07 -16.17
CA PRO A 21 2.53 -5.72 -15.65
C PRO A 21 3.94 -5.19 -15.96
N LEU A 22 4.07 -3.87 -16.13
CA LEU A 22 5.36 -3.20 -16.25
C LEU A 22 6.13 -3.18 -14.93
N LEU A 23 5.39 -3.13 -13.81
CA LEU A 23 5.91 -3.13 -12.45
C LEU A 23 4.92 -3.90 -11.56
N ASP A 24 5.45 -4.76 -10.69
CA ASP A 24 4.69 -5.43 -9.64
C ASP A 24 5.21 -4.96 -8.28
N VAL A 25 4.31 -4.46 -7.45
CA VAL A 25 4.63 -3.93 -6.12
C VAL A 25 3.72 -4.59 -5.11
N ASN A 26 4.34 -5.24 -4.13
CA ASN A 26 3.64 -5.82 -3.00
C ASN A 26 4.30 -5.33 -1.70
N CYS A 27 3.52 -4.68 -0.85
CA CYS A 27 4.02 -4.14 0.40
C CYS A 27 3.09 -4.47 1.57
N HIS A 28 3.68 -4.93 2.67
CA HIS A 28 3.01 -5.07 3.95
C HIS A 28 2.99 -3.73 4.68
N HIS A 29 1.94 -3.50 5.47
CA HIS A 29 1.79 -2.25 6.23
C HIS A 29 1.39 -2.42 7.70
N ASN A 30 1.20 -3.66 8.15
CA ASN A 30 0.88 -4.05 9.52
C ASN A 30 1.69 -5.30 9.88
N TYR A 31 2.87 -5.13 10.46
CA TYR A 31 3.78 -6.22 10.84
C TYR A 31 4.88 -5.71 11.78
N ALA A 32 5.64 -6.63 12.38
CA ALA A 32 6.89 -6.33 13.03
C ALA A 32 8.00 -7.18 12.40
N GLU A 33 9.17 -6.58 12.17
CA GLU A 33 10.33 -7.26 11.57
C GLU A 33 11.59 -6.84 12.31
N LYS A 34 12.57 -7.75 12.37
CA LYS A 34 13.88 -7.50 12.98
C LYS A 34 14.77 -6.82 11.94
N GLU A 35 15.30 -5.65 12.27
CA GLU A 35 16.10 -4.82 11.37
C GLU A 35 17.31 -4.23 12.11
N VAL A 36 18.32 -3.81 11.36
CA VAL A 36 19.47 -3.09 11.90
C VAL A 36 19.29 -1.60 11.64
N HIS A 37 19.21 -0.82 12.71
CA HIS A 37 19.13 0.65 12.65
C HIS A 37 20.03 1.23 13.73
N PHE A 38 20.76 2.30 13.40
CA PHE A 38 21.65 3.00 14.34
C PHE A 38 22.70 2.10 15.01
N GLY A 39 23.15 1.06 14.30
CA GLY A 39 24.15 0.10 14.80
C GLY A 39 23.58 -1.02 15.68
N GLU A 40 22.28 -1.03 15.94
CA GLU A 40 21.62 -1.97 16.84
C GLU A 40 20.57 -2.81 16.10
N GLU A 41 20.36 -4.02 16.60
CA GLU A 41 19.32 -4.92 16.10
C GLU A 41 18.01 -4.67 16.86
N VAL A 42 16.99 -4.21 16.15
CA VAL A 42 15.73 -3.75 16.74
C VAL A 42 14.53 -4.39 16.05
N TYR A 43 13.41 -4.50 16.75
CA TYR A 43 12.13 -4.85 16.14
C TYR A 43 11.40 -3.58 15.69
N VAL A 44 11.29 -3.39 14.38
CA VAL A 44 10.53 -2.29 13.80
C VAL A 44 9.08 -2.73 13.65
N THR A 45 8.19 -2.13 14.43
CA THR A 45 6.74 -2.34 14.29
C THR A 45 6.16 -1.31 13.33
N ARG A 46 5.61 -1.77 12.21
CA ARG A 46 4.88 -0.94 11.26
C ARG A 46 3.39 -1.22 11.39
N LYS A 47 2.61 -0.19 11.73
CA LYS A 47 1.15 -0.24 11.77
C LYS A 47 0.59 0.95 10.98
N GLY A 48 0.04 0.69 9.81
CA GLY A 48 -0.34 1.73 8.85
C GLY A 48 0.85 2.42 8.19
N ALA A 49 2.02 1.76 8.15
CA ALA A 49 3.26 2.28 7.57
C ALA A 49 3.92 1.21 6.70
N VAL A 50 4.60 1.61 5.64
CA VAL A 50 5.27 0.72 4.67
C VAL A 50 6.78 0.93 4.77
N ARG A 51 7.57 -0.13 4.54
CA ARG A 51 9.03 -0.02 4.41
C ARG A 51 9.39 0.73 3.13
N ALA A 52 10.36 1.62 3.23
CA ALA A 52 10.72 2.60 2.22
C ALA A 52 12.24 2.87 2.23
N GLN A 53 13.05 1.81 2.15
CA GLN A 53 14.47 1.94 1.82
C GLN A 53 14.65 2.44 0.38
N GLU A 54 15.86 2.87 0.02
CA GLU A 54 16.12 3.58 -1.24
C GLU A 54 15.66 2.83 -2.50
N GLU A 55 15.72 1.49 -2.50
CA GLU A 55 15.27 0.66 -3.62
C GLU A 55 13.87 0.07 -3.47
N ASP A 56 13.21 0.32 -2.34
CA ASP A 56 11.86 -0.19 -2.11
C ASP A 56 10.85 0.59 -2.96
N TYR A 57 9.97 -0.16 -3.64
CA TYR A 57 8.72 0.40 -4.17
C TYR A 57 7.59 0.19 -3.16
N GLY A 58 6.79 1.23 -2.96
CA GLY A 58 5.61 1.20 -2.12
C GLY A 58 4.36 1.65 -2.86
N ILE A 59 3.21 1.33 -2.30
CA ILE A 59 1.92 1.87 -2.73
C ILE A 59 1.25 2.64 -1.59
N ILE A 60 0.79 3.85 -1.91
CA ILE A 60 -0.03 4.69 -1.02
C ILE A 60 -1.45 4.76 -1.61
N PRO A 61 -2.41 3.92 -1.16
CA PRO A 61 -3.77 3.99 -1.62
C PRO A 61 -4.45 5.24 -1.08
N GLY A 62 -5.16 5.92 -1.98
CA GLY A 62 -6.13 6.95 -1.63
C GLY A 62 -7.45 6.35 -1.11
N SER A 63 -8.39 7.24 -0.83
CA SER A 63 -9.81 6.87 -0.66
C SER A 63 -10.43 6.44 -2.01
N MET A 64 -11.60 5.81 -1.96
CA MET A 64 -12.37 5.50 -3.17
C MET A 64 -12.61 6.78 -4.00
N GLY A 65 -12.21 6.77 -5.27
CA GLY A 65 -12.30 7.93 -6.17
C GLY A 65 -11.16 8.94 -6.05
N ALA A 66 -10.26 8.81 -5.07
CA ALA A 66 -9.08 9.65 -4.93
C ALA A 66 -7.84 9.04 -5.62
N LYS A 67 -6.82 9.88 -5.85
CA LYS A 67 -5.54 9.43 -6.42
C LYS A 67 -4.85 8.45 -5.48
N SER A 68 -4.21 7.45 -6.06
CA SER A 68 -3.26 6.56 -5.38
C SER A 68 -1.88 6.76 -5.99
N PHE A 69 -0.83 6.48 -5.21
CA PHE A 69 0.55 6.74 -5.61
C PHE A 69 1.39 5.47 -5.55
N ILE A 70 2.22 5.27 -6.57
CA ILE A 70 3.39 4.39 -6.49
C ILE A 70 4.57 5.26 -6.10
N VAL A 71 5.31 4.85 -5.08
CA VAL A 71 6.42 5.62 -4.52
C VAL A 71 7.70 4.80 -4.51
N LYS A 72 8.85 5.47 -4.58
CA LYS A 72 10.17 4.89 -4.33
C LYS A 72 10.70 5.42 -3.00
N GLY A 73 11.25 4.55 -2.17
CA GLY A 73 11.72 4.92 -0.84
C GLY A 73 12.92 5.86 -0.88
N LYS A 74 13.10 6.61 0.21
CA LYS A 74 14.21 7.56 0.38
C LYS A 74 15.32 7.03 1.29
N GLY A 75 15.10 5.89 1.96
CA GLY A 75 16.08 5.37 2.92
C GLY A 75 16.33 6.28 4.12
N ASN A 76 15.33 7.09 4.53
CA ASN A 76 15.52 7.98 5.67
C ASN A 76 15.63 7.17 6.97
N HIS A 77 16.82 7.16 7.57
CA HIS A 77 17.09 6.48 8.83
C HIS A 77 16.26 7.03 10.00
N GLU A 78 15.96 8.33 10.03
CA GLU A 78 15.14 8.92 11.11
C GLU A 78 13.69 8.39 11.11
N SER A 79 13.20 7.89 9.96
CA SER A 79 11.90 7.25 9.86
C SER A 79 11.98 5.72 9.91
N TYR A 80 13.12 5.15 10.36
CA TYR A 80 13.40 3.71 10.28
C TYR A 80 13.12 3.16 8.88
N CYS A 81 13.55 3.93 7.88
CA CYS A 81 13.33 3.68 6.46
C CYS A 81 11.86 3.33 6.16
N SER A 82 10.91 4.14 6.63
CA SER A 82 9.47 3.89 6.48
C SER A 82 8.72 5.11 5.91
N CYS A 83 7.56 4.85 5.31
CA CYS A 83 6.63 5.85 4.79
C CYS A 83 5.17 5.53 5.15
N SER A 84 4.25 6.46 4.86
CA SER A 84 2.82 6.29 5.11
C SER A 84 2.22 5.19 4.23
N HIS A 85 1.28 4.40 4.76
CA HIS A 85 0.57 3.42 3.96
C HIS A 85 -0.56 4.02 3.15
N GLY A 86 -1.38 4.92 3.66
CA GLY A 86 -2.58 5.38 2.94
C GLY A 86 -3.10 6.73 3.42
N ALA A 87 -4.24 7.17 2.87
CA ALA A 87 -4.81 8.50 3.10
C ALA A 87 -5.26 8.79 4.56
N GLY A 88 -5.30 7.78 5.42
CA GLY A 88 -5.85 7.92 6.77
C GLY A 88 -7.36 8.13 6.76
N ARG A 89 -7.95 8.29 7.95
CA ARG A 89 -9.38 8.50 8.12
C ARG A 89 -9.61 9.68 9.06
N ILE A 90 -10.38 10.66 8.60
CA ILE A 90 -10.76 11.83 9.40
C ILE A 90 -11.91 11.49 10.35
N MET A 91 -12.73 10.48 10.00
CA MET A 91 -13.90 10.09 10.79
C MET A 91 -14.03 8.58 10.98
N SER A 92 -14.74 8.19 12.04
CA SER A 92 -15.10 6.80 12.31
C SER A 92 -16.07 6.25 11.24
N ARG A 93 -16.21 4.92 11.14
CA ARG A 93 -17.05 4.30 10.09
C ARG A 93 -18.52 4.57 10.42
N THR A 94 -18.84 4.50 11.71
CA THR A 94 -20.17 4.82 12.24
C THR A 94 -20.53 6.28 11.99
N GLN A 95 -19.60 7.21 12.25
CA GLN A 95 -19.85 8.62 11.97
C GLN A 95 -20.06 8.87 10.47
N ALA A 96 -19.21 8.29 9.60
CA ALA A 96 -19.39 8.41 8.16
C ALA A 96 -20.76 7.92 7.68
N LYS A 97 -21.26 6.80 8.21
CA LYS A 97 -22.60 6.27 7.90
C LYS A 97 -23.73 7.19 8.35
N ASN A 98 -23.54 7.92 9.44
CA ASN A 98 -24.57 8.83 9.96
C ASN A 98 -24.59 10.17 9.22
N VAL A 99 -23.44 10.58 8.65
CA VAL A 99 -23.27 11.88 8.00
C VAL A 99 -23.47 11.81 6.49
N PHE A 100 -23.13 10.68 5.86
CA PHE A 100 -23.26 10.49 4.42
C PHE A 100 -24.32 9.44 4.09
N LEU A 101 -25.22 9.78 3.17
CA LEU A 101 -26.09 8.82 2.53
C LEU A 101 -25.26 8.04 1.49
N LEU A 102 -25.22 6.71 1.59
CA LEU A 102 -24.76 5.90 0.46
C LEU A 102 -25.83 6.00 -0.63
N MET A 103 -25.56 6.78 -1.68
CA MET A 103 -26.28 6.60 -2.95
C MET A 103 -25.76 5.30 -3.56
N ILE A 104 -26.64 4.29 -3.59
CA ILE A 104 -26.48 3.06 -4.36
C ILE A 104 -27.11 3.27 -5.73
#